data_AF-A0A2X3E1H8-F1
#
_entry.id   AF-A0A2X3E1H8-F1
#
_cell.length_a   1.000
_cell.length_b   1.000
_cell.length_c   1.000
_cell.angle_alpha   90.00
_cell.angle_beta   90.00
_cell.angle_gamma   90.00
#
_symmetry.space_group_name_H-M   'P 1'
#
loop_
_entity.id
_entity.type
_entity.pdbx_description
1 polymer ?
#
loop_
_entity_poly.entity_id
_entity_poly.type
_entity_poly.pdbx_seq_one_letter_code
_entity_poly.pdbx_strand_id
1 'polypeptide(L)'
;MNIPAPLLDRMEVIRLSGYTEDEKLNIAKRHLLPKQIERNALKKGELTVDDSAIIGIIRYYTREAGVRSLEREISKLCRKAVKQLLLDKSLKHIEINGENLHDYLGVQRFDYGRADSENRVGQVDRSGVDGSGRRSADHRNRLRAGQRQADLHRLAGRR
;
A
#
# COMPACT_ATOMS: atom_id res chain seq x y z
N MET A 1 -15.81 5.39 -15.73
CA MET A 1 -15.29 4.90 -17.02
C MET A 1 -15.74 5.88 -18.09
N ASN A 2 -14.83 6.46 -18.86
CA ASN A 2 -15.17 7.29 -20.02
C ASN A 2 -14.90 6.49 -21.29
N ILE A 3 -15.79 5.55 -21.62
CA ILE A 3 -15.78 4.84 -22.91
C ILE A 3 -16.95 5.38 -23.73
N PRO A 4 -16.75 5.81 -24.99
CA PRO A 4 -17.84 6.28 -25.85
C PRO A 4 -18.92 5.22 -26.05
N ALA A 5 -20.19 5.64 -25.99
CA ALA A 5 -21.36 4.76 -26.15
C ALA A 5 -21.35 3.88 -27.42
N PRO A 6 -20.85 4.32 -28.59
CA PRO A 6 -20.82 3.48 -29.81
C PRO A 6 -19.89 2.27 -29.75
N LEU A 7 -18.90 2.29 -28.86
CA LEU A 7 -17.98 1.16 -28.64
C LEU A 7 -18.53 0.21 -27.57
N LEU A 8 -19.20 0.75 -26.56
CA LEU A 8 -19.80 -0.03 -25.48
C LEU A 8 -20.85 -1.02 -26.01
N ASP A 9 -21.62 -0.61 -27.02
CA ASP A 9 -22.68 -1.42 -27.63
C ASP A 9 -22.16 -2.67 -28.37
N ARG A 10 -20.85 -2.72 -28.65
CA ARG A 10 -20.17 -3.86 -29.29
C ARG A 10 -19.21 -4.60 -28.34
N MET A 11 -19.21 -4.26 -27.06
CA MET A 11 -18.31 -4.83 -26.06
C MET A 11 -19.08 -5.61 -25.01
N GLU A 12 -18.64 -6.83 -24.71
CA GLU A 12 -19.03 -7.52 -23.49
C GLU A 12 -18.16 -7.02 -22.32
N VAL A 13 -18.79 -6.36 -21.34
CA VAL A 13 -18.08 -5.83 -20.17
C VAL A 13 -18.05 -6.87 -19.06
N ILE A 14 -16.94 -7.60 -18.96
CA ILE A 14 -16.68 -8.50 -17.83
C ILE A 14 -16.07 -7.71 -16.68
N ARG A 15 -16.73 -7.72 -15.52
CA ARG A 15 -16.22 -7.11 -14.29
C ARG A 15 -15.45 -8.14 -13.49
N LEU A 16 -14.12 -7.98 -13.40
CA LEU A 16 -13.29 -8.78 -12.51
C LEU A 16 -13.23 -8.09 -11.15
N SER A 17 -13.63 -8.81 -10.10
CA SER A 17 -13.45 -8.37 -8.72
C SER A 17 -11.97 -8.41 -8.31
N GLY A 18 -11.64 -7.72 -7.22
CA GLY A 18 -10.33 -7.87 -6.58
C GLY A 18 -10.17 -9.24 -5.93
N TYR A 19 -8.93 -9.53 -5.54
CA TYR A 19 -8.59 -10.74 -4.80
C TYR A 19 -8.62 -10.50 -3.28
N THR A 20 -9.09 -11.49 -2.53
CA THR A 20 -9.00 -11.57 -1.06
C THR A 20 -7.55 -11.80 -0.61
N GLU A 21 -7.26 -11.63 0.69
CA GLU A 21 -5.91 -11.89 1.23
C GLU A 21 -5.45 -13.33 0.97
N ASP A 22 -6.33 -14.31 1.21
CA ASP A 22 -6.03 -15.73 1.02
C ASP A 22 -5.82 -16.10 -0.46
N GLU A 23 -6.60 -15.51 -1.37
CA GLU A 23 -6.39 -15.68 -2.80
C GLU A 23 -5.04 -15.09 -3.22
N LYS A 24 -4.69 -13.90 -2.74
CA LYS A 24 -3.39 -13.28 -3.02
C LYS A 24 -2.23 -14.10 -2.47
N LEU A 25 -2.36 -14.65 -1.26
CA LEU A 25 -1.37 -15.55 -0.68
C LEU A 25 -1.15 -16.77 -1.58
N ASN A 26 -2.24 -17.41 -2.01
CA ASN A 26 -2.16 -18.58 -2.90
C ASN A 26 -1.55 -18.22 -4.28
N ILE A 27 -1.95 -17.10 -4.87
CA ILE A 27 -1.37 -16.60 -6.13
C ILE A 27 0.13 -16.31 -5.96
N ALA A 28 0.52 -15.70 -4.84
CA ALA A 28 1.91 -15.40 -4.55
C ALA A 28 2.76 -16.67 -4.47
N LYS A 29 2.31 -17.67 -3.70
CA LYS A 29 3.03 -18.95 -3.53
C LYS A 29 3.12 -19.76 -4.82
N ARG A 30 2.01 -19.87 -5.56
CA ARG A 30 1.94 -20.75 -6.74
C ARG A 30 2.55 -20.12 -8.00
N HIS A 31 2.49 -18.80 -8.12
CA HIS A 31 2.84 -18.12 -9.38
C HIS A 31 3.90 -17.03 -9.21
N LEU A 32 3.71 -16.09 -8.27
CA LEU A 32 4.59 -14.92 -8.21
C LEU A 32 5.98 -15.27 -7.68
N LEU A 33 6.06 -15.99 -6.57
CA LEU A 33 7.32 -16.33 -5.91
C LEU A 33 8.20 -17.22 -6.80
N PRO A 34 7.71 -18.34 -7.38
CA PRO A 34 8.52 -19.16 -8.30
C PRO A 34 9.02 -18.35 -9.50
N LYS A 35 8.14 -17.54 -10.10
CA LYS A 35 8.48 -16.68 -11.24
C LYS A 35 9.55 -15.64 -10.88
N GLN A 36 9.52 -15.08 -9.68
CA GLN A 36 10.53 -14.11 -9.24
C GLN A 36 11.85 -14.78 -8.87
N ILE A 37 11.83 -15.98 -8.27
CA ILE A 37 13.04 -16.77 -8.01
C ILE A 37 13.78 -17.07 -9.32
N GLU A 38 13.06 -17.54 -10.33
CA GLU A 38 13.62 -17.83 -11.66
C GLU A 38 14.18 -16.56 -12.33
N ARG A 39 13.40 -15.46 -12.32
CA ARG A 39 13.83 -14.18 -12.93
C ARG A 39 15.06 -13.56 -12.28
N ASN A 40 15.27 -13.79 -10.98
CA ASN A 40 16.43 -13.27 -10.26
C ASN A 40 17.58 -14.29 -10.18
N ALA A 41 17.49 -15.41 -10.92
CA ALA A 41 18.49 -16.46 -10.99
C ALA A 41 18.87 -17.06 -9.61
N LEU A 42 17.93 -17.09 -8.67
CA LEU A 42 18.10 -17.76 -7.37
C LEU A 42 17.95 -19.27 -7.56
N LYS A 43 18.86 -20.05 -6.96
CA LYS A 43 18.75 -21.51 -7.00
C LYS A 43 17.68 -21.99 -6.03
N LYS A 44 17.12 -23.18 -6.33
CA LYS A 44 16.21 -23.86 -5.41
C LYS A 44 16.94 -24.11 -4.09
N GLY A 45 16.36 -23.62 -2.99
CA GLY A 45 16.92 -23.77 -1.64
C GLY A 45 17.83 -22.63 -1.19
N GLU A 46 18.09 -21.60 -1.98
CA GLU A 46 18.82 -20.40 -1.51
C GLU A 46 17.92 -19.42 -0.77
N LEU A 47 16.61 -19.44 -1.07
CA LEU A 47 15.60 -18.55 -0.49
C LEU A 47 14.33 -19.33 -0.13
N THR A 48 13.93 -19.23 1.14
CA THR A 48 12.61 -19.64 1.64
C THR A 48 11.84 -18.42 2.11
N VAL A 49 10.56 -18.33 1.77
CA VAL A 49 9.69 -17.24 2.17
C VAL A 49 8.46 -17.79 2.88
N ASP A 50 8.32 -17.37 4.13
CA ASP A 50 7.18 -17.46 5.03
C ASP A 50 5.84 -17.09 4.40
N ASP A 51 4.79 -17.87 4.64
CA ASP A 51 3.42 -17.39 4.47
C ASP A 51 3.19 -16.12 5.32
N SER A 52 3.80 -16.08 6.52
CA SER A 52 3.82 -14.90 7.40
C SER A 52 4.43 -13.67 6.73
N ALA A 53 5.53 -13.84 5.98
CA ALA A 53 6.16 -12.77 5.23
C ALA A 53 5.25 -12.29 4.09
N ILE A 54 4.66 -13.20 3.32
CA ILE A 54 3.74 -12.84 2.21
C ILE A 54 2.52 -12.09 2.75
N ILE A 55 1.91 -12.56 3.84
CA ILE A 55 0.80 -11.87 4.52
C ILE A 55 1.25 -10.47 4.97
N GLY A 56 2.45 -10.35 5.55
CA GLY A 56 3.03 -9.07 5.93
C GLY A 56 3.15 -8.10 4.74
N ILE A 57 3.60 -8.58 3.58
CA ILE A 57 3.67 -7.78 2.35
C ILE A 57 2.29 -7.30 1.93
N ILE A 58 1.31 -8.22 1.90
CA ILE A 58 -0.07 -7.92 1.51
C ILE A 58 -0.65 -6.81 2.39
N ARG A 59 -0.47 -6.91 3.71
CA ARG A 59 -1.09 -6.02 4.70
C ARG A 59 -0.41 -4.66 4.84
N TYR A 60 0.93 -4.63 4.91
CA TYR A 60 1.68 -3.44 5.32
C TYR A 60 2.39 -2.73 4.16
N TYR A 61 2.54 -3.40 3.01
CA TYR A 61 3.33 -2.88 1.88
C TYR A 61 2.53 -2.75 0.58
N THR A 62 1.29 -3.25 0.53
CA THR A 62 0.40 -3.12 -0.64
C THR A 62 -0.99 -2.62 -0.27
N ARG A 63 -1.60 -1.76 -1.09
CA ARG A 63 -3.02 -1.38 -1.04
C ARG A 63 -3.58 -1.34 -2.46
N GLU A 64 -3.91 -2.51 -2.99
CA GLU A 64 -4.52 -2.64 -4.31
C GLU A 64 -5.47 -3.83 -4.36
N ALA A 65 -6.42 -3.84 -5.30
CA ALA A 65 -7.31 -4.98 -5.53
C ALA A 65 -6.59 -6.15 -6.23
N GLY A 66 -5.55 -5.87 -7.01
CA GLY A 66 -4.77 -6.85 -7.78
C GLY A 66 -3.53 -7.37 -7.05
N VAL A 67 -2.56 -7.86 -7.84
CA VAL A 67 -1.27 -8.41 -7.36
C VAL A 67 -0.02 -7.79 -8.00
N ARG A 68 -0.15 -6.67 -8.73
CA ARG A 68 0.97 -5.95 -9.35
C ARG A 68 1.93 -5.38 -8.31
N SER A 69 1.43 -4.71 -7.28
CA SER A 69 2.26 -4.19 -6.19
C SER A 69 2.86 -5.33 -5.38
N LEU A 70 2.11 -6.41 -5.17
CA LEU A 70 2.62 -7.63 -4.52
C LEU A 70 3.80 -8.23 -5.28
N GLU A 71 3.68 -8.39 -6.61
CA GLU A 71 4.77 -8.87 -7.47
C GLU A 71 6.00 -7.94 -7.40
N ARG A 72 5.80 -6.61 -7.35
CA ARG A 72 6.91 -5.65 -7.23
C ARG A 72 7.66 -5.76 -5.91
N GLU A 73 6.96 -5.91 -4.78
CA GLU A 73 7.62 -6.04 -3.48
C GLU A 73 8.33 -7.41 -3.36
N ILE A 74 7.73 -8.50 -3.84
CA ILE A 74 8.42 -9.81 -3.92
C ILE A 74 9.70 -9.70 -4.79
N SER A 75 9.63 -9.00 -5.92
CA SER A 75 10.80 -8.77 -6.78
C SER A 75 11.92 -8.00 -6.07
N LYS A 76 11.58 -7.00 -5.25
CA LYS A 76 12.57 -6.26 -4.44
C LYS A 76 13.20 -7.16 -3.38
N LEU A 77 12.40 -7.99 -2.72
CA LEU A 77 12.84 -8.94 -1.70
C LEU A 77 13.83 -9.95 -2.30
N CYS A 78 13.51 -10.56 -3.46
CA CYS A 78 14.43 -11.46 -4.16
C CYS A 78 15.75 -10.76 -4.54
N ARG A 79 15.72 -9.53 -5.07
CA ARG A 79 16.94 -8.79 -5.41
C ARG A 79 17.83 -8.52 -4.19
N LYS A 80 17.24 -8.24 -3.04
CA LYS A 80 17.99 -8.03 -1.80
C LYS A 80 18.58 -9.32 -1.27
N ALA A 81 17.84 -10.43 -1.30
CA ALA A 81 18.36 -11.74 -0.94
C ALA A 81 19.56 -12.13 -1.81
N VAL A 82 19.48 -11.93 -3.14
CA VAL A 82 20.62 -12.15 -4.06
C VAL A 82 21.82 -11.29 -3.66
N LYS A 83 21.62 -9.99 -3.41
CA LYS A 83 22.69 -9.09 -3.00
C LYS A 83 23.37 -9.58 -1.71
N GLN A 84 22.59 -10.04 -0.74
CA GLN A 84 23.10 -10.54 0.53
C GLN A 84 23.92 -11.82 0.37
N LEU A 85 23.43 -12.80 -0.41
CA LEU A 85 24.18 -14.02 -0.74
C LEU A 85 25.50 -13.74 -1.47
N LEU A 86 25.53 -12.71 -2.32
CA LEU A 86 26.74 -12.34 -3.05
C LEU A 86 27.78 -11.65 -2.16
N LEU A 87 27.33 -10.85 -1.17
CA LEU A 87 28.22 -10.16 -0.25
C LEU A 87 28.76 -11.11 0.83
N ASP A 88 27.90 -11.95 1.41
CA ASP A 88 28.26 -12.90 2.45
C ASP A 88 28.28 -14.34 1.91
N LYS A 89 29.46 -14.78 1.46
CA LYS A 89 29.66 -16.14 0.93
C LYS A 89 29.49 -17.26 1.96
N SER A 90 29.40 -16.93 3.25
CA SER A 90 29.11 -17.88 4.34
C SER A 90 27.62 -18.26 4.37
N LEU A 91 26.74 -17.38 3.90
CA LEU A 91 25.30 -17.62 3.84
C LEU A 91 24.98 -18.49 2.63
N LYS A 92 24.49 -19.70 2.88
CA LYS A 92 24.03 -20.64 1.85
C LYS A 92 22.50 -20.61 1.67
N HIS A 93 21.80 -20.11 2.68
CA HIS A 93 20.35 -20.12 2.75
C HIS A 93 19.86 -18.85 3.44
N ILE A 94 18.80 -18.24 2.90
CA ILE A 94 18.09 -17.12 3.51
C ILE A 94 16.63 -17.52 3.72
N GLU A 95 16.19 -17.39 4.96
CA GLU A 95 14.80 -17.58 5.35
C GLU A 95 14.18 -16.22 5.70
N ILE A 96 13.03 -15.91 5.09
CA ILE A 96 12.34 -14.64 5.30
C ILE A 96 10.96 -14.92 5.88
N ASN A 97 10.75 -14.43 7.10
CA ASN A 97 9.52 -14.55 7.85
C ASN A 97 8.90 -13.16 8.10
N GLY A 98 7.75 -13.11 8.79
CA GLY A 98 7.07 -11.85 9.09
C GLY A 98 7.88 -10.89 9.98
N GLU A 99 8.81 -11.39 10.80
CA GLU A 99 9.59 -10.59 11.74
C GLU A 99 10.75 -9.90 11.05
N ASN A 100 11.52 -10.61 10.22
CA ASN A 100 12.68 -10.05 9.51
C ASN A 100 12.33 -9.35 8.18
N LEU A 101 11.05 -9.33 7.79
CA LEU A 101 10.58 -8.71 6.55
C LEU A 101 11.00 -7.23 6.41
N HIS A 102 11.04 -6.51 7.53
CA HIS A 102 11.38 -5.10 7.58
C HIS A 102 12.83 -4.79 7.19
N ASP A 103 13.76 -5.73 7.39
CA ASP A 103 15.17 -5.59 6.97
C ASP A 103 15.29 -5.54 5.44
N TYR A 104 14.39 -6.26 4.76
CA TYR A 104 14.33 -6.31 3.31
C TYR A 104 13.52 -5.15 2.74
N LEU A 105 12.29 -4.92 3.20
CA LEU A 105 11.38 -3.94 2.57
C LEU A 105 11.41 -2.55 3.21
N GLY A 106 12.09 -2.40 4.35
CA GLY A 106 12.12 -1.19 5.16
C GLY A 106 10.89 -1.06 6.06
N VAL A 107 10.66 0.15 6.56
CA VAL A 107 9.52 0.48 7.42
C VAL A 107 8.18 0.16 6.74
N GLN A 108 7.20 -0.25 7.54
CA GLN A 108 5.83 -0.50 7.09
C GLN A 108 5.25 0.79 6.48
N ARG A 109 4.58 0.67 5.33
CA ARG A 109 4.05 1.83 4.58
C ARG A 109 2.58 2.10 4.88
N PHE A 110 1.86 1.07 5.29
CA PHE A 110 0.43 1.11 5.56
C PHE A 110 0.14 0.52 6.93
N ASP A 111 -0.76 1.17 7.65
CA ASP A 111 -1.33 0.62 8.88
C ASP A 111 -2.40 -0.41 8.52
N TYR A 112 -2.31 -1.61 9.09
CA TYR A 112 -3.35 -2.63 9.00
C TYR A 112 -4.22 -2.60 10.26
N GLY A 113 -5.53 -2.72 10.12
CA GLY A 113 -6.46 -2.80 11.26
C GLY A 113 -6.88 -1.46 11.88
N ARG A 114 -6.35 -0.32 11.42
CA ARG A 114 -6.99 0.98 11.66
C ARG A 114 -8.07 1.19 10.60
N ALA A 115 -9.31 0.80 10.92
CA ALA A 115 -10.41 1.68 10.54
C ALA A 115 -10.05 3.04 11.14
N ASP A 116 -9.95 4.09 10.32
CA ASP A 116 -9.55 5.44 10.73
C ASP A 116 -10.01 5.74 12.16
N SER A 117 -9.11 5.55 13.13
CA SER A 117 -9.46 5.59 14.55
C SER A 117 -9.49 7.02 15.07
N GLU A 118 -9.59 7.98 14.16
CA GLU A 118 -10.12 9.29 14.45
C GLU A 118 -11.50 9.36 13.80
N ASN A 119 -12.50 8.90 14.55
CA ASN A 119 -13.87 9.36 14.37
C ASN A 119 -13.87 10.86 14.68
N ARG A 120 -13.41 11.68 13.73
CA ARG A 120 -13.51 13.14 13.82
C ARG A 120 -15.00 13.43 13.77
N VAL A 121 -15.54 13.81 14.93
CA VAL A 121 -16.94 14.22 15.12
C VAL A 121 -17.35 15.12 13.95
N GLY A 122 -18.20 14.60 13.06
CA GLY A 122 -18.65 15.29 11.84
C GLY A 122 -18.67 14.44 10.57
N GLN A 123 -18.04 13.26 10.53
CA GLN A 123 -18.07 12.39 9.35
C GLN A 123 -19.31 11.47 9.38
N VAL A 124 -20.38 11.93 8.73
CA VAL A 124 -21.54 11.09 8.43
C VAL A 124 -21.24 10.30 7.16
N ASP A 125 -20.96 9.01 7.32
CA ASP A 125 -21.09 8.04 6.22
C ASP A 125 -22.58 7.86 5.92
N ARG A 126 -23.16 8.83 5.23
CA ARG A 126 -24.50 8.68 4.68
C ARG A 126 -24.34 7.86 3.40
N SER A 127 -24.65 6.57 3.48
CA SER A 127 -25.05 5.77 2.33
C SER A 127 -26.40 6.29 1.79
N GLY A 128 -26.36 7.46 1.16
CA GLY A 128 -27.49 8.08 0.49
C GLY A 128 -27.16 8.18 -0.99
N VAL A 129 -27.85 7.39 -1.81
CA VAL A 129 -27.85 7.57 -3.26
C VAL A 129 -28.69 8.81 -3.56
N ASP A 130 -28.11 9.84 -4.17
CA ASP A 130 -28.88 10.90 -4.85
C ASP A 130 -28.46 11.00 -6.32
N GLY A 131 -29.46 11.20 -7.17
CA GLY A 131 -29.40 11.15 -8.62
C GLY A 131 -29.16 12.50 -9.31
N SER A 132 -28.47 13.46 -8.69
CA SER A 132 -28.21 14.74 -9.33
C SER A 132 -26.77 15.19 -9.10
N GLY A 133 -25.88 14.81 -10.01
CA GLY A 133 -24.44 15.07 -9.95
C GLY A 133 -24.04 16.54 -9.96
N ARG A 134 -24.20 17.24 -8.83
CA ARG A 134 -23.50 18.49 -8.52
C ARG A 134 -22.79 18.33 -7.19
N ARG A 135 -21.45 18.22 -7.27
CA ARG A 135 -20.58 18.21 -6.09
C ARG A 135 -20.67 19.58 -5.41
N SER A 136 -21.16 19.64 -4.18
CA SER A 136 -21.01 20.82 -3.33
C SER A 136 -19.52 21.06 -3.08
N ALA A 137 -19.05 22.24 -3.47
CA ALA A 137 -17.71 22.70 -3.17
C ALA A 137 -17.58 22.97 -1.67
N ASP A 138 -16.68 22.24 -1.03
CA ASP A 138 -16.39 22.36 0.40
C ASP A 138 -15.71 23.71 0.69
N HIS A 139 -16.48 24.65 1.24
CA HIS A 139 -16.03 26.00 1.57
C HIS A 139 -15.25 25.94 2.89
N ARG A 140 -13.93 25.75 2.80
CA ARG A 140 -13.04 25.70 3.97
C ARG A 140 -13.02 27.04 4.71
N ASN A 141 -13.57 26.99 5.93
CA ASN A 141 -13.56 28.05 6.93
C ASN A 141 -12.11 28.42 7.32
N ARG A 142 -11.62 29.56 6.80
CA ARG A 142 -10.39 30.22 7.25
C ARG A 142 -10.67 30.94 8.57
N LEU A 143 -10.50 30.24 9.70
CA LEU A 143 -10.39 30.88 11.00
C LEU A 143 -9.19 30.27 11.73
N ARG A 144 -8.02 30.89 11.58
CA ARG A 144 -6.88 30.93 12.53
C ARG A 144 -5.64 31.51 11.82
N ALA A 145 -5.56 32.83 11.73
CA ALA A 145 -4.32 33.59 11.58
C ALA A 145 -4.63 35.10 11.69
N GLY A 146 -5.01 35.58 12.87
CA GLY A 146 -5.29 37.00 13.09
C GLY A 146 -5.08 37.52 14.52
N GLN A 147 -4.50 36.71 15.41
CA GLN A 147 -4.33 37.06 16.83
C GLN A 147 -2.89 36.93 17.34
N ARG A 148 -1.89 37.04 16.45
CA ARG A 148 -0.46 37.09 16.83
C ARG A 148 0.27 38.35 16.37
N GLN A 149 -0.46 39.45 16.15
CA GLN A 149 0.13 40.74 15.79
C GLN A 149 -0.21 41.87 16.78
N ALA A 150 -1.03 41.63 17.80
CA ALA A 150 -1.40 42.64 18.79
C ALA A 150 -0.50 42.68 20.04
N ASP A 151 0.30 41.64 20.32
CA ASP A 151 1.10 41.55 21.55
C ASP A 151 2.58 41.94 21.39
N LEU A 152 3.02 42.26 20.18
CA LEU A 152 4.39 42.74 19.93
C LEU A 152 4.53 44.28 19.98
N HIS A 153 3.43 45.03 20.02
CA HIS A 153 3.44 46.50 20.09
C HIS A 153 3.26 47.09 21.50
N ARG A 154 3.15 46.28 22.56
CA ARG A 154 3.09 46.76 23.96
C ARG A 154 4.39 46.67 24.76
N LEU A 155 5.47 46.13 24.17
CA LEU A 155 6.79 46.05 24.82
C LEU A 155 7.83 47.04 24.28
N ALA A 156 7.46 47.92 23.35
CA ALA A 156 8.32 48.97 22.79
C ALA A 156 7.86 50.40 23.18
N GLY A 157 7.35 50.58 24.40
CA GLY A 157 6.79 51.84 24.90
C GLY A 157 7.10 52.14 26.37
N ARG A 158 8.33 51.83 26.83
CA ARG A 158 8.89 52.38 28.07
C ARG A 158 10.20 53.10 27.77
N ARG A 159 10.07 54.32 27.27
CA ARG A 159 10.85 55.50 27.65
C ARG A 159 9.93 56.70 27.56
#